data_AF-A0A946IU27-F1
#
_entry.id   AF-A0A946IU27-F1
#
_cell.length_a   1.000
_cell.length_b   1.000
_cell.length_c   1.000
_cell.angle_alpha   90.00
_cell.angle_beta   90.00
_cell.angle_gamma   90.00
#
_symmetry.space_group_name_H-M   'P 1'
#
loop_
_entity.id
_entity.type
_entity.pdbx_description
1 polymer ?
#
loop_
_entity_poly.entity_id
_entity_poly.type
_entity_poly.pdbx_seq_one_letter_code
_entity_poly.pdbx_strand_id
1 'polypeptide(L)'
;MGRKNRESGLHLIKRPGSKFWYVQGTLFGERVRESTQTESREEAEIVKAKLVDTIKKIHLYGERPKVDFNTCAAKYIREASIKSLDRDECHIRQLSPYIGELDMTDIYRGEDPDTVQPTALERYVRDRIASSVSRATINYALKTFNKIGRLATEEWRRKGGKPFIESFTRAYLIKEKEESGLVEDFGLKPTKEPSPLFPDEQIILFNELPEHLKPVFEFGVNTGCRDQELCNLRWDWLKKIDDTLWYFELPKGSTKNNQVRPVILNSIAKSIVESLVGNNPEYVFSYEGQKLGRLNKSAYRKARVRAGK
;
A
#
# COMPACT_ATOMS: atom_id res chain seq x y z
N MET A 1 -2.01 -62.29 15.26
CA MET A 1 -1.59 -61.69 13.98
C MET A 1 -0.89 -60.36 14.24
N GLY A 2 0.44 -60.34 14.24
CA GLY A 2 1.21 -59.13 14.47
C GLY A 2 1.05 -58.16 13.28
N ARG A 3 0.52 -56.96 13.54
CA ARG A 3 0.60 -55.85 12.58
C ARG A 3 2.09 -55.55 12.40
N LYS A 4 2.68 -55.95 11.27
CA LYS A 4 4.01 -55.49 10.85
C LYS A 4 4.03 -53.97 11.00
N ASN A 5 4.90 -53.45 11.86
CA ASN A 5 5.28 -52.05 11.86
C ASN A 5 5.71 -51.72 10.44
N ARG A 6 4.85 -51.03 9.69
CA ARG A 6 5.23 -50.46 8.40
C ARG A 6 6.32 -49.46 8.72
N GLU A 7 7.52 -49.70 8.22
CA GLU A 7 8.66 -48.82 8.34
C GLU A 7 8.20 -47.37 8.11
N SER A 8 8.49 -46.51 9.08
CA SER A 8 8.25 -45.07 8.98
C SER A 8 9.06 -44.52 7.81
N GLY A 9 8.39 -44.17 6.71
CA GLY A 9 9.03 -43.71 5.50
C GLY A 9 8.04 -43.27 4.42
N LEU A 10 8.55 -42.58 3.41
CA LEU A 10 7.80 -42.26 2.19
C LEU A 10 8.02 -43.36 1.15
N HIS A 11 6.94 -43.87 0.58
CA HIS A 11 6.96 -44.94 -0.42
C HIS A 11 6.37 -44.46 -1.74
N LEU A 12 6.87 -45.02 -2.84
CA LEU A 12 6.26 -44.85 -4.16
C LEU A 12 5.15 -45.88 -4.35
N ILE A 13 3.98 -45.41 -4.76
CA ILE A 13 2.84 -46.25 -5.11
C ILE A 13 2.31 -45.86 -6.48
N LYS A 14 1.82 -46.84 -7.24
CA LYS A 14 1.07 -46.62 -8.46
C LYS A 14 -0.41 -46.77 -8.15
N ARG A 15 -1.22 -45.74 -8.47
CA ARG A 15 -2.66 -45.77 -8.21
C ARG A 15 -3.40 -46.40 -9.40
N PRO A 16 -4.45 -47.21 -9.16
CA PRO A 16 -5.31 -47.69 -10.24
C PRO A 16 -5.89 -46.50 -11.01
N GLY A 17 -5.72 -46.48 -12.34
CA GLY A 17 -6.27 -45.43 -13.22
C GLY A 17 -5.40 -44.18 -13.40
N SER A 18 -4.21 -44.09 -12.79
CA SER A 18 -3.28 -42.97 -13.02
C SER A 18 -1.97 -43.46 -13.64
N LYS A 19 -1.46 -42.71 -14.63
CA LYS A 19 -0.18 -43.00 -15.28
C LYS A 19 1.02 -42.60 -14.41
N PHE A 20 0.82 -41.69 -13.45
CA PHE A 20 1.86 -41.13 -12.61
C PHE A 20 2.12 -41.95 -11.33
N TRP A 21 3.37 -41.90 -10.86
CA TRP A 21 3.73 -42.37 -9.53
C TRP A 21 3.26 -41.40 -8.45
N TYR A 22 3.01 -41.92 -7.24
CA TYR A 22 2.63 -41.12 -6.07
C TYR A 22 3.57 -41.41 -4.91
N VAL A 23 3.95 -40.37 -4.18
CA VAL A 23 4.64 -40.48 -2.89
C VAL A 23 3.59 -40.54 -1.79
N GLN A 24 3.59 -41.63 -1.03
CA GLN A 24 2.71 -41.83 0.11
C GLN A 24 3.45 -42.39 1.32
N GLY A 25 3.23 -41.79 2.48
CA GLY A 25 3.78 -42.30 3.73
C GLY A 25 3.68 -41.31 4.87
N THR A 26 4.37 -41.63 5.96
CA THR A 26 4.52 -40.73 7.11
C THR A 26 5.99 -40.66 7.44
N LEU A 27 6.54 -39.44 7.50
CA LEU A 27 7.92 -39.18 7.89
C LEU A 27 7.93 -38.11 8.98
N PHE A 28 8.59 -38.39 10.11
CA PHE A 28 8.63 -37.51 11.30
C PHE A 28 7.25 -36.99 11.76
N GLY A 29 6.21 -37.85 11.69
CA GLY A 29 4.84 -37.51 12.09
C GLY A 29 4.02 -36.75 11.04
N GLU A 30 4.64 -36.25 9.96
CA GLU A 30 3.94 -35.60 8.86
C GLU A 30 3.52 -36.63 7.78
N ARG A 31 2.24 -36.65 7.43
CA ARG A 31 1.67 -37.55 6.41
C ARG A 31 1.69 -36.89 5.03
N VAL A 32 2.39 -37.51 4.08
CA VAL A 32 2.52 -37.03 2.69
C VAL A 32 1.72 -37.95 1.75
N ARG A 33 1.00 -37.33 0.80
CA ARG A 33 0.19 -38.00 -0.23
C ARG A 33 0.16 -37.13 -1.50
N GLU A 34 1.22 -37.17 -2.28
CA GLU A 34 1.40 -36.29 -3.44
C GLU A 34 1.72 -37.09 -4.71
N SER A 35 1.34 -36.57 -5.88
CA SER A 35 1.71 -37.15 -7.18
C SER A 35 3.12 -36.70 -7.54
N THR A 36 3.97 -37.59 -8.07
CA THR A 36 5.27 -37.20 -8.61
C THR A 36 5.15 -36.55 -9.99
N GLN A 37 3.96 -36.57 -10.61
CA GLN A 37 3.70 -36.07 -11.98
C GLN A 37 4.55 -36.73 -13.08
N THR A 38 5.12 -37.90 -12.79
CA THR A 38 6.03 -38.60 -13.70
C THR A 38 5.63 -40.07 -13.82
N GLU A 39 5.75 -40.63 -15.03
CA GLU A 39 5.47 -42.04 -15.33
C GLU A 39 6.71 -42.94 -15.14
N SER A 40 7.91 -42.36 -15.29
CA SER A 40 9.19 -43.01 -15.01
C SER A 40 9.39 -43.24 -13.51
N ARG A 41 9.78 -44.46 -13.16
CA ARG A 41 10.06 -44.87 -11.77
C ARG A 41 11.34 -44.20 -11.24
N GLU A 42 12.35 -44.03 -12.09
CA GLU A 42 13.64 -43.44 -11.72
C GLU A 42 13.50 -41.96 -11.36
N GLU A 43 12.81 -41.19 -12.21
CA GLU A 43 12.49 -39.79 -11.93
C GLU A 43 11.57 -39.64 -10.69
N ALA A 44 10.63 -40.57 -10.49
CA ALA A 44 9.80 -40.59 -9.29
C ALA A 44 10.62 -40.85 -8.01
N GLU A 45 11.71 -41.63 -8.09
CA GLU A 45 12.63 -41.83 -6.97
C GLU A 45 13.42 -40.56 -6.65
N ILE A 46 13.84 -39.79 -7.68
CA ILE A 46 14.48 -38.48 -7.49
C ILE A 46 13.53 -37.50 -6.79
N VAL A 47 12.27 -37.42 -7.23
CA VAL A 47 11.24 -36.56 -6.59
C VAL A 47 11.00 -36.98 -5.14
N LYS A 48 10.89 -38.29 -4.86
CA LYS A 48 10.78 -38.81 -3.50
C LYS A 48 12.00 -38.43 -2.65
N ALA A 49 13.22 -38.58 -3.18
CA ALA A 49 14.44 -38.25 -2.45
C ALA A 49 14.50 -36.76 -2.09
N LYS A 50 14.14 -35.87 -3.02
CA LYS A 50 14.02 -34.42 -2.75
C LYS A 50 12.98 -34.12 -1.67
N LEU A 51 11.83 -34.79 -1.68
CA LEU A 51 10.79 -34.66 -0.64
C LEU A 51 11.28 -35.13 0.73
N VAL A 52 11.95 -36.28 0.79
CA VAL A 52 12.53 -36.81 2.03
C VAL A 52 13.61 -35.86 2.57
N ASP A 53 14.50 -35.36 1.72
CA ASP A 53 15.53 -34.37 2.09
C ASP A 53 14.90 -33.08 2.63
N THR A 54 13.87 -32.55 1.95
CA THR A 54 13.13 -31.38 2.42
C THR A 54 12.54 -31.59 3.82
N ILE A 55 11.88 -32.73 4.05
CA ILE A 55 11.26 -33.03 5.35
C ILE A 55 12.33 -33.27 6.42
N LYS A 56 13.45 -33.94 6.08
CA LYS A 56 14.61 -34.10 6.97
C LYS A 56 15.20 -32.74 7.35
N LYS A 57 15.38 -31.83 6.41
CA LYS A 57 15.88 -30.48 6.65
C LYS A 57 14.96 -29.69 7.58
N ILE A 58 13.66 -29.74 7.36
CA ILE A 58 12.66 -29.14 8.25
C ILE A 58 12.72 -29.75 9.66
N HIS A 59 12.82 -31.08 9.78
CA HIS A 59 12.72 -31.75 11.08
C HIS A 59 14.02 -31.75 11.88
N LEU A 60 15.18 -31.90 11.22
CA LEU A 60 16.49 -31.99 11.86
C LEU A 60 17.15 -30.63 12.03
N TYR A 61 17.01 -29.74 11.05
CA TYR A 61 17.69 -28.43 11.02
C TYR A 61 16.73 -27.25 11.17
N GLY A 62 15.41 -27.49 11.20
CA GLY A 62 14.41 -26.41 11.25
C GLY A 62 14.27 -25.62 9.94
N GLU A 63 15.01 -25.96 8.89
CA GLU A 63 15.03 -25.25 7.60
C GLU A 63 13.68 -25.36 6.91
N ARG A 64 12.92 -24.27 6.88
CA ARG A 64 11.60 -24.20 6.21
C ARG A 64 11.75 -23.72 4.78
N PRO A 65 10.79 -24.05 3.88
CA PRO A 65 10.90 -23.61 2.50
C PRO A 65 10.86 -22.10 2.44
N LYS A 66 11.95 -21.55 1.89
CA LYS A 66 12.17 -20.16 1.55
C LYS A 66 11.00 -19.64 0.75
N VAL A 67 10.45 -18.50 1.14
CA VAL A 67 9.34 -17.87 0.40
C VAL A 67 9.76 -16.48 0.03
N ASP A 68 9.79 -16.25 -1.28
CA ASP A 68 10.20 -14.97 -1.83
C ASP A 68 9.19 -13.85 -1.55
N PHE A 69 9.67 -12.60 -1.69
CA PHE A 69 8.84 -11.42 -1.52
C PHE A 69 7.67 -11.39 -2.52
N ASN A 70 7.88 -11.77 -3.78
CA ASN A 70 6.85 -11.74 -4.81
C ASN A 70 5.65 -12.65 -4.46
N THR A 71 5.91 -13.81 -3.89
CA THR A 71 4.90 -14.78 -3.42
C THR A 71 4.10 -14.19 -2.27
N CYS A 72 4.77 -13.55 -1.30
CA CYS A 72 4.10 -12.85 -0.21
C CYS A 72 3.25 -11.67 -0.74
N ALA A 73 3.80 -10.88 -1.64
CA ALA A 73 3.12 -9.73 -2.23
C ALA A 73 1.90 -10.13 -3.07
N ALA A 74 1.99 -11.21 -3.85
CA ALA A 74 0.88 -11.74 -4.62
C ALA A 74 -0.25 -12.27 -3.72
N LYS A 75 0.08 -12.88 -2.57
CA LYS A 75 -0.93 -13.24 -1.56
C LYS A 75 -1.58 -12.00 -0.97
N TYR A 76 -0.80 -10.98 -0.60
CA TYR A 76 -1.32 -9.72 -0.08
C TYR A 76 -2.30 -9.04 -1.04
N ILE A 77 -1.92 -8.89 -2.32
CA ILE A 77 -2.75 -8.22 -3.33
C ILE A 77 -4.08 -8.97 -3.54
N ARG A 78 -4.07 -10.31 -3.51
CA ARG A 78 -5.29 -11.11 -3.68
C ARG A 78 -6.27 -11.01 -2.51
N GLU A 79 -5.76 -10.82 -1.29
CA GLU A 79 -6.57 -10.90 -0.07
C GLU A 79 -6.93 -9.51 0.50
N ALA A 80 -6.14 -8.48 0.18
CA ALA A 80 -6.36 -7.15 0.71
C ALA A 80 -7.62 -6.49 0.12
N SER A 81 -8.51 -6.03 1.00
CA SER A 81 -9.74 -5.29 0.64
C SER A 81 -9.71 -3.84 1.14
N ILE A 82 -8.58 -3.16 0.96
CA ILE A 82 -8.37 -1.78 1.43
C ILE A 82 -8.52 -0.76 0.30
N LYS A 83 -9.00 0.46 0.62
CA LYS A 83 -9.14 1.55 -0.35
C LYS A 83 -7.82 2.01 -1.00
N SER A 84 -6.68 1.76 -0.35
CA SER A 84 -5.35 2.19 -0.82
C SER A 84 -4.57 1.08 -1.53
N LEU A 85 -5.24 0.01 -1.97
CA LEU A 85 -4.57 -1.15 -2.56
C LEU A 85 -3.76 -0.79 -3.80
N ASP A 86 -4.30 0.03 -4.71
CA ASP A 86 -3.61 0.48 -5.92
C ASP A 86 -2.27 1.17 -5.61
N ARG A 87 -2.22 1.91 -4.50
CA ARG A 87 -1.00 2.57 -4.05
C ARG A 87 0.01 1.56 -3.52
N ASP A 88 -0.45 0.59 -2.74
CA ASP A 88 0.40 -0.49 -2.23
C ASP A 88 0.96 -1.32 -3.40
N GLU A 89 0.14 -1.66 -4.40
CA GLU A 89 0.55 -2.38 -5.61
C GLU A 89 1.62 -1.61 -6.40
N CYS A 90 1.45 -0.29 -6.55
CA CYS A 90 2.46 0.56 -7.18
C CYS A 90 3.82 0.47 -6.48
N HIS A 91 3.85 0.47 -5.14
CA HIS A 91 5.08 0.33 -4.37
C HIS A 91 5.64 -1.09 -4.39
N ILE A 92 4.79 -2.12 -4.38
CA ILE A 92 5.20 -3.52 -4.55
C ILE A 92 5.90 -3.71 -5.90
N ARG A 93 5.33 -3.16 -6.99
CA ARG A 93 5.93 -3.21 -8.33
C ARG A 93 7.30 -2.53 -8.37
N GLN A 94 7.49 -1.47 -7.59
CA GLN A 94 8.76 -0.75 -7.49
C GLN A 94 9.81 -1.50 -6.65
N LEU A 95 9.37 -2.27 -5.66
CA LEU A 95 10.24 -3.09 -4.80
C LEU A 95 10.67 -4.39 -5.48
N SER A 96 9.79 -4.99 -6.28
CA SER A 96 9.98 -6.32 -6.90
C SER A 96 11.30 -6.48 -7.68
N PRO A 97 11.79 -5.50 -8.49
CA PRO A 97 13.08 -5.63 -9.17
C PRO A 97 14.29 -5.77 -8.24
N TYR A 98 14.18 -5.34 -6.99
CA TYR A 98 15.27 -5.36 -6.01
C TYR A 98 15.20 -6.59 -5.12
N ILE A 99 14.01 -6.87 -4.58
CA ILE A 99 13.82 -7.86 -3.51
C ILE A 99 12.88 -8.99 -3.88
N GLY A 100 12.31 -8.99 -5.09
CA GLY A 100 11.20 -9.85 -5.49
C GLY A 100 11.46 -11.34 -5.37
N GLU A 101 12.67 -11.77 -5.77
CA GLU A 101 13.11 -13.17 -5.76
C GLU A 101 13.88 -13.54 -4.49
N LEU A 102 14.16 -12.56 -3.62
CA LEU A 102 14.85 -12.81 -2.36
C LEU A 102 13.89 -13.43 -1.35
N ASP A 103 14.41 -14.34 -0.54
CA ASP A 103 13.67 -14.90 0.58
C ASP A 103 13.26 -13.79 1.54
N MET A 104 11.98 -13.76 1.92
CA MET A 104 11.41 -12.77 2.81
C MET A 104 12.14 -12.69 4.17
N THR A 105 12.74 -13.79 4.63
CA THR A 105 13.53 -13.83 5.87
C THR A 105 14.88 -13.12 5.75
N ASP A 106 15.43 -13.07 4.53
CA ASP A 106 16.79 -12.61 4.26
C ASP A 106 16.82 -11.12 3.86
N ILE A 107 15.65 -10.47 3.72
CA ILE A 107 15.54 -9.06 3.33
C ILE A 107 15.63 -8.15 4.57
N TYR A 108 16.60 -7.23 4.56
CA TYR A 108 16.74 -6.16 5.55
C TYR A 108 17.32 -4.89 4.90
N ARG A 109 17.29 -3.78 5.65
CA ARG A 109 17.92 -2.51 5.26
C ARG A 109 19.31 -2.37 5.89
N GLY A 110 20.19 -1.66 5.20
CA GLY A 110 21.55 -1.38 5.64
C GLY A 110 22.59 -2.00 4.71
N GLU A 111 23.75 -2.30 5.29
CA GLU A 111 24.89 -2.92 4.61
C GLU A 111 24.92 -4.42 4.91
N ASP A 112 25.35 -5.16 3.89
CA ASP A 112 25.58 -6.58 4.00
C ASP A 112 26.85 -6.84 4.84
N PRO A 113 26.78 -7.60 5.94
CA PRO A 113 27.91 -7.81 6.85
C PRO A 113 29.14 -8.43 6.19
N ASP A 114 28.95 -9.23 5.14
CA ASP A 114 30.03 -9.99 4.51
C ASP A 114 30.68 -9.20 3.38
N THR A 115 29.88 -8.45 2.61
CA THR A 115 30.34 -7.74 1.42
C THR A 115 30.56 -6.24 1.63
N VAL A 116 30.04 -5.68 2.73
CA VAL A 116 30.02 -4.24 3.04
C VAL A 116 29.28 -3.43 1.96
N GLN A 117 28.52 -4.11 1.10
CA GLN A 117 27.73 -3.48 0.04
C GLN A 117 26.32 -3.17 0.56
N PRO A 118 25.64 -2.16 0.01
CA PRO A 118 24.24 -1.93 0.34
C PRO A 118 23.40 -3.17 -0.03
N THR A 119 22.59 -3.61 0.93
CA THR A 119 21.57 -4.64 0.71
C THR A 119 20.64 -4.26 -0.43
N ALA A 120 19.95 -5.24 -1.03
CA ALA A 120 19.04 -4.97 -2.14
C ALA A 120 17.94 -3.94 -1.79
N LEU A 121 17.44 -3.96 -0.56
CA LEU A 121 16.45 -3.00 -0.09
C LEU A 121 17.08 -1.60 0.16
N GLU A 122 18.34 -1.53 0.57
CA GLU A 122 19.05 -0.26 0.71
C GLU A 122 19.38 0.36 -0.65
N ARG A 123 19.74 -0.46 -1.66
CA ARG A 123 19.88 0.01 -3.05
C ARG A 123 18.59 0.63 -3.56
N TYR A 124 17.44 -0.02 -3.31
CA TYR A 124 16.14 0.58 -3.62
C TYR A 124 15.99 1.97 -3.00
N VAL A 125 16.30 2.12 -1.70
CA VAL A 125 16.22 3.42 -1.03
C VAL A 125 17.11 4.46 -1.71
N ARG A 126 18.40 4.14 -1.94
CA ARG A 126 19.37 5.04 -2.58
C ARG A 126 18.92 5.46 -3.99
N ASP A 127 18.43 4.53 -4.80
CA ASP A 127 17.95 4.82 -6.16
C ASP A 127 16.71 5.73 -6.16
N ARG A 128 15.83 5.57 -5.17
CA ARG A 128 14.67 6.47 -5.00
C ARG A 128 15.10 7.87 -4.58
N ILE A 129 16.11 7.99 -3.74
CA ILE A 129 16.69 9.28 -3.35
C ILE A 129 17.30 9.96 -4.59
N ALA A 130 18.12 9.24 -5.35
CA ALA A 130 18.72 9.73 -6.60
C ALA A 130 17.65 10.16 -7.63
N SER A 131 16.51 9.48 -7.64
CA SER A 131 15.33 9.85 -8.45
C SER A 131 14.51 11.03 -7.89
N SER A 132 15.05 11.79 -6.93
CA SER A 132 14.40 12.95 -6.28
C SER A 132 13.06 12.64 -5.60
N VAL A 133 12.87 11.40 -5.13
CA VAL A 133 11.63 10.98 -4.48
C VAL A 133 11.65 11.38 -3.00
N SER A 134 10.52 11.91 -2.52
CA SER A 134 10.44 12.38 -1.13
C SER A 134 10.54 11.24 -0.12
N ARG A 135 11.13 11.55 1.04
CA ARG A 135 11.22 10.65 2.21
C ARG A 135 9.90 9.98 2.55
N ALA A 136 8.80 10.75 2.56
CA ALA A 136 7.46 10.23 2.86
C ALA A 136 7.01 9.13 1.88
N THR A 137 7.41 9.24 0.62
CA THR A 137 7.07 8.25 -0.43
C THR A 137 7.91 7.00 -0.30
N ILE A 138 9.22 7.14 -0.03
CA ILE A 138 10.11 6.00 0.24
C ILE A 138 9.62 5.25 1.49
N ASN A 139 9.33 5.97 2.57
CA ASN A 139 8.78 5.40 3.79
C ASN A 139 7.42 4.72 3.58
N TYR A 140 6.62 5.15 2.60
CA TYR A 140 5.39 4.43 2.26
C TYR A 140 5.72 3.03 1.71
N ALA A 141 6.66 2.91 0.78
CA ALA A 141 7.09 1.61 0.26
C ALA A 141 7.62 0.69 1.39
N LEU A 142 8.45 1.23 2.29
CA LEU A 142 8.98 0.48 3.43
C LEU A 142 7.86 0.07 4.41
N LYS A 143 6.82 0.89 4.59
CA LYS A 143 5.62 0.51 5.36
C LYS A 143 4.85 -0.62 4.69
N THR A 144 4.71 -0.60 3.36
CA THR A 144 4.06 -1.69 2.60
C THR A 144 4.84 -2.99 2.75
N PHE A 145 6.17 -2.96 2.61
CA PHE A 145 7.04 -4.11 2.88
C PHE A 145 6.84 -4.66 4.30
N ASN A 146 6.94 -3.80 5.33
CA ASN A 146 6.76 -4.19 6.72
C ASN A 146 5.35 -4.76 6.99
N LYS A 147 4.33 -4.23 6.33
CA LYS A 147 2.96 -4.73 6.45
C LYS A 147 2.85 -6.14 5.89
N ILE A 148 3.43 -6.42 4.72
CA ILE A 148 3.44 -7.75 4.11
C ILE A 148 4.20 -8.74 5.01
N GLY A 149 5.38 -8.36 5.51
CA GLY A 149 6.17 -9.19 6.43
C GLY A 149 5.41 -9.54 7.70
N ARG A 150 4.77 -8.54 8.33
CA ARG A 150 3.93 -8.74 9.52
C ARG A 150 2.76 -9.68 9.24
N LEU A 151 2.05 -9.51 8.13
CA LEU A 151 0.94 -10.40 7.76
C LEU A 151 1.42 -11.83 7.57
N ALA A 152 2.57 -12.01 6.93
CA ALA A 152 3.17 -13.32 6.69
C ALA A 152 3.61 -14.04 7.97
N THR A 153 4.10 -13.31 8.97
CA THR A 153 4.49 -13.90 10.27
C THR A 153 3.31 -14.09 11.22
N GLU A 154 2.44 -13.09 11.36
CA GLU A 154 1.45 -13.04 12.45
C GLU A 154 0.09 -13.60 12.05
N GLU A 155 -0.37 -13.40 10.83
CA GLU A 155 -1.77 -13.65 10.44
C GLU A 155 -1.90 -14.84 9.47
N TRP A 156 -1.05 -14.91 8.45
CA TRP A 156 -1.11 -15.97 7.47
C TRP A 156 -0.65 -17.30 8.03
N ARG A 157 -1.32 -18.38 7.60
CA ARG A 157 -1.03 -19.74 8.05
C ARG A 157 -0.82 -20.66 6.86
N ARG A 158 0.12 -21.59 7.01
CA ARG A 158 0.29 -22.76 6.15
C ARG A 158 -0.49 -23.95 6.73
N LYS A 159 -0.48 -25.06 6.00
CA LYS A 159 -1.02 -26.34 6.48
C LYS A 159 -0.41 -26.68 7.84
N GLY A 160 -1.25 -27.08 8.79
CA GLY A 160 -0.83 -27.39 10.16
C GLY A 160 -0.73 -26.17 11.09
N GLY A 161 -1.29 -25.01 10.71
CA GLY A 161 -1.39 -23.85 11.61
C GLY A 161 -0.06 -23.13 11.87
N LYS A 162 0.99 -23.47 11.11
CA LYS A 162 2.30 -22.80 11.18
C LYS A 162 2.25 -21.44 10.47
N PRO A 163 3.02 -20.43 10.90
CA PRO A 163 3.16 -19.15 10.20
C PRO A 163 3.52 -19.29 8.72
N PHE A 164 3.17 -18.29 7.91
CA PHE A 164 3.49 -18.30 6.49
C PHE A 164 4.97 -18.03 6.21
N ILE A 165 5.65 -17.26 7.04
CA ILE A 165 7.11 -17.23 7.17
C ILE A 165 7.45 -17.24 8.66
N GLU A 166 8.66 -17.69 9.02
CA GLU A 166 9.04 -17.86 10.43
C GLU A 166 9.33 -16.55 11.14
N SER A 167 10.09 -15.68 10.48
CA SER A 167 10.46 -14.35 10.96
C SER A 167 10.58 -13.41 9.77
N PHE A 168 10.63 -12.11 10.05
CA PHE A 168 11.01 -11.11 9.06
C PHE A 168 11.78 -10.01 9.76
N THR A 169 12.76 -9.44 9.06
CA THR A 169 13.49 -8.28 9.56
C THR A 169 12.75 -7.01 9.15
N ARG A 170 12.31 -6.23 10.13
CA ARG A 170 11.60 -4.98 9.88
C ARG A 170 12.53 -3.97 9.21
N ALA A 171 12.12 -3.44 8.06
CA ALA A 171 12.79 -2.32 7.44
C ALA A 171 12.55 -1.04 8.26
N TYR A 172 13.61 -0.47 8.84
CA TYR A 172 13.52 0.80 9.53
C TYR A 172 13.14 1.92 8.55
N LEU A 173 12.28 2.84 8.99
CA LEU A 173 11.89 4.00 8.19
C LEU A 173 12.96 5.09 8.29
N ILE A 174 13.12 5.88 7.23
CA ILE A 174 13.98 7.06 7.24
C ILE A 174 13.39 8.08 8.21
N LYS A 175 14.10 8.31 9.31
CA LYS A 175 13.73 9.26 10.37
C LYS A 175 14.20 10.67 10.01
N GLU A 176 13.66 11.67 10.70
CA GLU A 176 14.05 13.07 10.51
C GLU A 176 15.53 13.33 10.83
N LYS A 177 16.07 12.66 11.86
CA LYS A 177 17.51 12.76 12.18
C LYS A 177 18.44 12.20 11.10
N GLU A 178 17.95 11.20 10.35
CA GLU A 178 18.67 10.59 9.23
C GLU A 178 18.50 11.43 7.95
N GLU A 179 17.47 12.28 7.89
CA GLU A 179 17.14 13.08 6.71
C GLU A 179 18.27 14.03 6.34
N SER A 180 18.87 14.75 7.31
CA SER A 180 19.96 15.70 7.05
C SER A 180 21.16 15.03 6.40
N GLY A 181 21.62 13.89 6.92
CA GLY A 181 22.74 13.14 6.34
C GLY A 181 22.40 12.65 4.92
N LEU A 182 21.18 12.16 4.69
CA LEU A 182 20.77 11.75 3.34
C LEU A 182 20.59 12.92 2.35
N VAL A 183 20.28 14.12 2.83
CA VAL A 183 20.26 15.33 1.99
C VAL A 183 21.68 15.63 1.50
N GLU A 184 22.65 15.59 2.40
CA GLU A 184 24.06 15.88 2.11
C GLU A 184 24.72 14.78 1.26
N ASP A 185 24.56 13.52 1.65
CA ASP A 185 25.28 12.38 1.05
C ASP A 185 24.66 11.90 -0.26
N PHE A 186 23.32 11.99 -0.39
CA PHE A 186 22.58 11.36 -1.49
C PHE A 186 21.61 12.30 -2.22
N GLY A 187 21.50 13.57 -1.81
CA GLY A 187 20.63 14.54 -2.46
C GLY A 187 19.14 14.35 -2.18
N LEU A 188 18.78 13.81 -1.01
CA LEU A 188 17.39 13.68 -0.60
C LEU A 188 16.69 15.05 -0.56
N LYS A 189 15.50 15.12 -1.17
CA LYS A 189 14.67 16.32 -1.13
C LYS A 189 14.18 16.58 0.30
N PRO A 190 14.49 17.75 0.89
CA PRO A 190 14.07 18.05 2.25
C PRO A 190 12.55 18.15 2.36
N THR A 191 12.03 17.64 3.47
CA THR A 191 10.63 17.79 3.84
C THR A 191 10.32 19.28 4.03
N LYS A 192 9.36 19.81 3.26
CA LYS A 192 8.90 21.19 3.45
C LYS A 192 7.96 21.27 4.63
N GLU A 193 8.21 22.22 5.53
CA GLU A 193 7.29 22.52 6.61
C GLU A 193 6.01 23.18 6.08
N PRO A 194 4.83 22.83 6.61
CA PRO A 194 3.59 23.49 6.25
C PRO A 194 3.54 24.89 6.85
N SER A 195 3.36 25.92 6.00
CA SER A 195 3.08 27.29 6.42
C SER A 195 1.60 27.62 6.24
N PRO A 196 0.95 28.31 7.19
CA PRO A 196 -0.39 28.86 6.98
C PRO A 196 -0.39 29.92 5.87
N LEU A 197 -1.56 30.17 5.28
CA LEU A 197 -1.80 31.26 4.35
C LEU A 197 -2.26 32.48 5.14
N PHE A 198 -1.51 33.58 5.07
CA PHE A 198 -1.85 34.83 5.75
C PHE A 198 -2.85 35.67 4.95
N PRO A 199 -3.57 36.63 5.59
CA PRO A 199 -4.59 37.43 4.91
C PRO A 199 -4.10 38.15 3.64
N ASP A 200 -2.92 38.78 3.69
CA ASP A 200 -2.36 39.49 2.52
C ASP A 200 -2.00 38.51 1.40
N GLU A 201 -1.44 37.36 1.74
CA GLU A 201 -1.12 36.30 0.79
C GLU A 201 -2.39 35.71 0.16
N GLN A 202 -3.48 35.61 0.92
CA GLN A 202 -4.77 35.16 0.42
C GLN A 202 -5.30 36.11 -0.64
N ILE A 203 -5.24 37.42 -0.41
CA ILE A 203 -5.68 38.45 -1.37
C ILE A 203 -4.90 38.31 -2.68
N ILE A 204 -3.57 38.24 -2.60
CA ILE A 204 -2.70 38.10 -3.77
C ILE A 204 -3.01 36.80 -4.51
N LEU A 205 -3.10 35.68 -3.79
CA LEU A 205 -3.40 34.38 -4.39
C LEU A 205 -4.77 34.38 -5.09
N PHE A 206 -5.79 34.96 -4.47
CA PHE A 206 -7.15 34.93 -5.00
C PHE A 206 -7.29 35.81 -6.25
N ASN A 207 -6.57 36.93 -6.31
CA ASN A 207 -6.50 37.77 -7.51
C ASN A 207 -5.87 37.03 -8.71
N GLU A 208 -4.98 36.08 -8.44
CA GLU A 208 -4.32 35.27 -9.47
C GLU A 208 -5.11 34.02 -9.90
N LEU A 209 -6.17 33.66 -9.16
CA LEU A 209 -7.02 32.51 -9.49
C LEU A 209 -7.93 32.81 -10.68
N PRO A 210 -8.18 31.82 -11.56
CA PRO A 210 -9.28 31.90 -12.53
C PRO A 210 -10.63 32.11 -11.86
N GLU A 211 -11.54 32.83 -12.52
CA GLU A 211 -12.87 33.18 -11.99
C GLU A 211 -13.64 32.00 -11.42
N HIS A 212 -13.66 30.86 -12.12
CA HIS A 212 -14.37 29.66 -11.66
C HIS A 212 -13.76 29.00 -10.40
N LEU A 213 -12.51 29.30 -10.04
CA LEU A 213 -11.86 28.75 -8.84
C LEU A 213 -12.00 29.65 -7.62
N LYS A 214 -12.07 30.97 -7.79
CA LYS A 214 -12.20 31.94 -6.68
C LYS A 214 -13.28 31.54 -5.66
N PRO A 215 -14.55 31.30 -6.05
CA PRO A 215 -15.59 30.97 -5.08
C PRO A 215 -15.33 29.64 -4.35
N VAL A 216 -14.67 28.67 -5.01
CA VAL A 216 -14.35 27.37 -4.40
C VAL A 216 -13.29 27.51 -3.32
N PHE A 217 -12.24 28.31 -3.58
CA PHE A 217 -11.17 28.54 -2.63
C PHE A 217 -11.63 29.41 -1.46
N GLU A 218 -12.42 30.45 -1.73
CA GLU A 218 -12.99 31.30 -0.69
C GLU A 218 -13.92 30.52 0.23
N PHE A 219 -14.81 29.70 -0.34
CA PHE A 219 -15.63 28.78 0.44
C PHE A 219 -14.76 27.81 1.25
N GLY A 220 -13.68 27.28 0.67
CA GLY A 220 -12.75 26.36 1.33
C GLY A 220 -12.08 26.96 2.56
N VAL A 221 -11.59 28.21 2.49
CA VAL A 221 -10.98 28.93 3.63
C VAL A 221 -11.99 29.15 4.74
N ASN A 222 -13.25 29.47 4.39
CA ASN A 222 -14.30 29.75 5.37
C ASN A 222 -14.90 28.48 6.02
N THR A 223 -14.73 27.30 5.42
CA THR A 223 -15.39 26.06 5.87
C THR A 223 -14.43 24.95 6.31
N GLY A 224 -13.15 25.05 5.95
CA GLY A 224 -12.17 24.00 6.22
C GLY A 224 -12.49 22.67 5.51
N CYS A 225 -13.19 22.73 4.38
CA CYS A 225 -13.46 21.55 3.57
C CYS A 225 -12.20 21.08 2.83
N ARG A 226 -12.04 19.76 2.71
CA ARG A 226 -10.96 19.15 1.93
C ARG A 226 -11.24 19.29 0.44
N ASP A 227 -10.17 19.24 -0.36
CA ASP A 227 -10.22 19.26 -1.84
C ASP A 227 -11.36 18.39 -2.44
N GLN A 228 -11.45 17.13 -2.02
CA GLN A 228 -12.48 16.22 -2.53
C GLN A 228 -13.88 16.48 -1.97
N GLU A 229 -13.98 17.07 -0.78
CA GLU A 229 -15.27 17.50 -0.22
C GLU A 229 -15.82 18.68 -1.03
N LEU A 230 -14.96 19.64 -1.40
CA LEU A 230 -15.31 20.77 -2.27
C LEU A 230 -15.68 20.32 -3.68
N CYS A 231 -14.83 19.50 -4.32
CA CYS A 231 -15.04 19.06 -5.69
C CYS A 231 -16.30 18.20 -5.90
N ASN A 232 -16.78 17.52 -4.84
CA ASN A 232 -17.97 16.68 -4.91
C ASN A 232 -19.14 17.26 -4.09
N LEU A 233 -19.10 18.55 -3.72
CA LEU A 233 -20.18 19.18 -2.96
C LEU A 233 -21.45 19.27 -3.82
N ARG A 234 -22.56 18.72 -3.32
CA ARG A 234 -23.83 18.62 -4.07
C ARG A 234 -24.93 19.47 -3.45
N TRP A 235 -25.85 19.92 -4.30
CA TRP A 235 -26.99 20.74 -3.88
C TRP A 235 -27.97 20.00 -2.97
N ASP A 236 -28.17 18.70 -3.18
CA ASP A 236 -29.08 17.88 -2.36
C ASP A 236 -28.60 17.70 -0.90
N TRP A 237 -27.34 18.04 -0.63
CA TRP A 237 -26.77 18.05 0.72
C TRP A 237 -27.01 19.36 1.47
N LEU A 238 -27.46 20.42 0.77
CA LEU A 238 -27.73 21.71 1.39
C LEU A 238 -29.00 21.63 2.24
N LYS A 239 -28.89 22.02 3.50
CA LYS A 239 -30.00 22.16 4.44
C LYS A 239 -30.14 23.63 4.82
N LYS A 240 -31.34 24.16 4.62
CA LYS A 240 -31.73 25.51 5.00
C LYS A 240 -32.72 25.39 6.14
N ILE A 241 -32.26 25.65 7.36
CA ILE A 241 -33.11 25.54 8.55
C ILE A 241 -33.97 26.79 8.69
N ASP A 242 -33.34 27.94 8.49
CA ASP A 242 -33.96 29.27 8.47
C ASP A 242 -33.14 30.22 7.58
N ASP A 243 -33.43 31.52 7.64
CA ASP A 243 -32.74 32.55 6.84
C ASP A 243 -31.28 32.76 7.24
N THR A 244 -30.83 32.25 8.38
CA THR A 244 -29.48 32.42 8.92
C THR A 244 -28.67 31.12 8.91
N LEU A 245 -29.27 30.00 9.29
CA LEU A 245 -28.58 28.73 9.50
C LEU A 245 -28.69 27.83 8.27
N TRP A 246 -27.66 27.87 7.44
CA TRP A 246 -27.47 26.98 6.30
C TRP A 246 -26.26 26.08 6.55
N TYR A 247 -26.36 24.81 6.17
CA TYR A 247 -25.24 23.88 6.25
C TYR A 247 -25.31 22.81 5.17
N PHE A 248 -24.16 22.23 4.83
CA PHE A 248 -24.11 21.00 4.05
C PHE A 248 -23.95 19.80 4.96
N GLU A 249 -24.76 18.76 4.75
CA GLU A 249 -24.63 17.47 5.42
C GLU A 249 -23.85 16.49 4.53
N LEU A 250 -22.54 16.35 4.77
CA LEU A 250 -21.70 15.47 3.96
C LEU A 250 -21.97 14.01 4.35
N PRO A 251 -22.37 13.14 3.39
CA PRO A 251 -22.77 11.77 3.70
C PRO A 251 -21.59 10.87 4.09
N LYS A 252 -21.90 9.72 4.69
CA LYS A 252 -20.91 8.64 4.88
C LYS A 252 -20.36 8.21 3.51
N GLY A 253 -19.06 7.94 3.43
CA GLY A 253 -18.37 7.60 2.19
C GLY A 253 -17.80 8.80 1.41
N SER A 254 -18.32 10.02 1.59
CA SER A 254 -17.71 11.24 1.01
C SER A 254 -16.61 11.84 1.89
N THR A 255 -16.60 11.50 3.18
CA THR A 255 -15.55 11.91 4.14
C THR A 255 -14.49 10.82 4.33
N LYS A 256 -13.24 11.22 4.59
CA LYS A 256 -12.13 10.30 4.87
C LYS A 256 -12.39 9.37 6.06
N ASN A 257 -13.20 9.83 7.04
CA ASN A 257 -13.47 9.12 8.29
C ASN A 257 -14.77 8.30 8.25
N ASN A 258 -15.46 8.25 7.10
CA ASN A 258 -16.73 7.53 6.92
C ASN A 258 -17.83 7.94 7.93
N GLN A 259 -17.81 9.20 8.33
CA GLN A 259 -18.78 9.81 9.25
C GLN A 259 -19.53 10.93 8.54
N VAL A 260 -20.78 11.15 8.96
CA VAL A 260 -21.54 12.33 8.54
C VAL A 260 -20.87 13.56 9.13
N ARG A 261 -20.67 14.60 8.32
CA ARG A 261 -20.05 15.85 8.77
C ARG A 261 -20.92 17.05 8.36
N PRO A 262 -21.45 17.82 9.31
CA PRO A 262 -22.05 19.10 9.00
C PRO A 262 -20.97 20.15 8.67
N VAL A 263 -21.21 20.95 7.65
CA VAL A 263 -20.40 22.11 7.27
C VAL A 263 -21.30 23.34 7.36
N ILE A 264 -21.20 24.06 8.48
CA ILE A 264 -21.99 25.26 8.75
C ILE A 264 -21.47 26.40 7.90
N LEU A 265 -22.37 27.14 7.25
CA LEU A 265 -22.02 28.27 6.40
C LEU A 265 -21.99 29.55 7.22
N ASN A 266 -20.85 30.25 7.21
CA ASN A 266 -20.82 31.64 7.64
C ASN A 266 -21.42 32.55 6.56
N SER A 267 -21.52 33.86 6.83
CA SER A 267 -22.13 34.83 5.91
C SER A 267 -21.46 34.84 4.53
N ILE A 268 -20.13 34.71 4.46
CA ILE A 268 -19.37 34.67 3.21
C ILE A 268 -19.68 33.39 2.43
N ALA A 269 -19.55 32.22 3.07
CA ALA A 269 -19.81 30.94 2.44
C ALA A 269 -21.27 30.81 1.97
N LYS A 270 -22.22 31.37 2.74
CA LYS A 270 -23.63 31.44 2.35
C LYS A 270 -23.82 32.30 1.10
N SER A 271 -23.26 33.50 1.07
CA SER A 271 -23.34 34.41 -0.09
C SER A 271 -22.77 33.77 -1.37
N ILE A 272 -21.65 33.06 -1.25
CA ILE A 272 -21.07 32.29 -2.37
C ILE A 272 -22.07 31.24 -2.87
N VAL A 273 -22.65 30.45 -1.96
CA VAL A 273 -23.61 29.39 -2.32
C VAL A 273 -24.84 29.99 -3.00
N GLU A 274 -25.36 31.11 -2.50
CA GLU A 274 -26.48 31.84 -3.11
C GLU A 274 -26.15 32.32 -4.54
N SER A 275 -24.94 32.84 -4.76
CA SER A 275 -24.49 33.33 -6.07
C SER A 275 -24.36 32.22 -7.13
N LEU A 276 -24.24 30.96 -6.70
CA LEU A 276 -24.01 29.80 -7.57
C LEU A 276 -25.29 29.01 -7.90
N VAL A 277 -26.44 29.38 -7.31
CA VAL A 277 -27.71 28.71 -7.56
C VAL A 277 -28.08 28.80 -9.05
N GLY A 278 -28.39 27.65 -9.65
CA GLY A 278 -28.77 27.55 -11.05
C GLY A 278 -27.61 27.30 -12.03
N ASN A 279 -26.36 27.44 -11.62
CA ASN A 279 -25.20 27.22 -12.51
C ASN A 279 -25.00 25.74 -12.90
N ASN A 280 -25.39 24.82 -12.02
CA ASN A 280 -25.32 23.38 -12.28
C ASN A 280 -26.43 22.66 -11.49
N PRO A 281 -27.11 21.65 -12.06
CA PRO A 281 -28.22 20.97 -11.40
C PRO A 281 -27.79 20.07 -10.24
N GLU A 282 -26.53 19.61 -10.20
CA GLU A 282 -26.08 18.59 -9.26
C GLU A 282 -25.01 19.10 -8.28
N TYR A 283 -23.98 19.78 -8.80
CA TYR A 283 -22.80 20.18 -8.04
C TYR A 283 -22.81 21.68 -7.73
N VAL A 284 -22.42 22.04 -6.50
CA VAL A 284 -22.29 23.45 -6.08
C VAL A 284 -21.18 24.14 -6.86
N PHE A 285 -20.05 23.46 -7.00
CA PHE A 285 -18.90 23.95 -7.76
C PHE A 285 -18.71 23.12 -9.01
N SER A 286 -18.75 23.77 -10.17
CA SER A 286 -18.59 23.15 -11.47
C SER A 286 -17.83 24.08 -12.43
N TYR A 287 -17.33 23.52 -13.52
CA TYR A 287 -16.72 24.26 -14.61
C TYR A 287 -17.21 23.66 -15.93
N GLU A 288 -17.74 24.51 -16.82
CA GLU A 288 -18.31 24.09 -18.11
C GLU A 288 -19.35 22.96 -17.98
N GLY A 289 -20.22 23.05 -16.95
CA GLY A 289 -21.25 22.07 -16.66
C GLY A 289 -20.75 20.76 -16.03
N GLN A 290 -19.43 20.58 -15.90
CA GLN A 290 -18.83 19.39 -15.33
C GLN A 290 -18.38 19.60 -13.89
N LYS A 291 -18.42 18.54 -13.09
CA LYS A 291 -17.88 18.56 -11.73
C LYS A 291 -16.37 18.80 -11.73
N LEU A 292 -15.89 19.46 -10.69
CA LEU A 292 -14.46 19.61 -10.48
C LEU A 292 -13.84 18.25 -10.10
N GLY A 293 -12.64 17.96 -10.60
CA GLY A 293 -11.92 16.73 -10.25
C GLY A 293 -11.02 16.88 -9.03
N ARG A 294 -10.14 17.88 -9.07
CA ARG A 294 -9.19 18.28 -8.00
C ARG A 294 -8.85 19.75 -8.19
N LEU A 295 -8.70 20.48 -7.09
CA LEU A 295 -8.31 21.89 -7.09
C LEU A 295 -6.81 22.07 -7.26
N ASN A 296 -5.98 21.18 -6.70
CA ASN A 296 -4.52 21.22 -6.87
C ASN A 296 -4.05 20.69 -8.24
N LYS A 297 -4.51 21.37 -9.29
CA LYS A 297 -4.16 21.15 -10.71
C LYS A 297 -3.32 22.31 -11.26
N SER A 298 -3.04 22.25 -12.56
CA SER A 298 -2.23 23.23 -13.29
C SER A 298 -2.69 24.67 -13.08
N ALA A 299 -3.99 24.95 -13.09
CA ALA A 299 -4.54 26.29 -12.88
C ALA A 299 -4.13 26.89 -11.53
N TYR A 300 -4.44 26.21 -10.43
CA TYR A 300 -4.03 26.63 -9.08
C TYR A 300 -2.51 26.73 -8.94
N ARG A 301 -1.75 25.75 -9.46
CA ARG A 301 -0.28 25.76 -9.36
C ARG A 301 0.34 26.96 -10.07
N LYS A 302 -0.18 27.34 -11.24
CA LYS A 302 0.26 28.53 -11.98
C LYS A 302 -0.11 29.82 -11.24
N ALA A 303 -1.33 29.92 -10.71
CA ALA A 303 -1.75 31.06 -9.89
C ALA A 303 -0.85 31.25 -8.67
N ARG A 304 -0.55 30.16 -7.94
CA ARG A 304 0.36 30.19 -6.79
C ARG A 304 1.78 30.63 -7.15
N VAL A 305 2.28 30.26 -8.33
CA VAL A 305 3.60 30.72 -8.80
C VAL A 305 3.60 32.21 -9.12
N ARG A 306 2.50 32.77 -9.65
CA ARG A 306 2.38 34.22 -9.87
C ARG A 306 2.24 34.99 -8.57
N ALA A 307 1.45 34.47 -7.63
CA ALA A 307 1.23 35.08 -6.32
C ALA A 307 2.46 35.07 -5.39
N GLY A 308 3.42 34.17 -5.63
CA GLY A 308 4.67 34.09 -4.87
C GLY A 308 5.85 34.82 -5.50
N LYS A 309 5.60 35.64 -6.52
CA LYS A 309 6.59 36.58 -7.09
C LYS A 309 6.43 37.94 -6.41
#